data_AF-A0A7S0TCJ8-F1
#
_entry.id   AF-A0A7S0TCJ8-F1
#
_cell.length_a   1.000
_cell.length_b   1.000
_cell.length_c   1.000
_cell.angle_alpha   90.00
_cell.angle_beta   90.00
_cell.angle_gamma   90.00
#
_symmetry.space_group_name_H-M   'P 1'
#
loop_
_entity.id
_entity.type
_entity.pdbx_description
1 polymer ?
#
loop_
_entity_poly.entity_id
_entity_poly.type
_entity_poly.pdbx_seq_one_letter_code
_entity_poly.pdbx_strand_id
1 'polypeptide(L)'
;RMTMARMQKLYKVAKEPKHALVEMTEEHVGGVHELLSNYLKSKFLLHVNFTKEEVAHWLLPRSSVINTYVLVDENDKSKVTDMVSFYHLPSTILNKDETLYAAYSYYNVATTMDLTDLMRDALILANSTGIDVFNALNLMENESFLTELKFGKGDGNLQYYVYNWSSPTMKPADVGLVLL
;
A
#
# COMPACT_ATOMS: atom_id res chain seq x y z
N ARG A 1 -31.62 9.12 0.60
CA ARG A 1 -31.06 9.31 1.97
C ARG A 1 -30.16 8.12 2.30
N MET A 2 -28.90 8.39 2.64
CA MET A 2 -27.93 7.37 3.06
C MET A 2 -28.18 7.03 4.54
N THR A 3 -28.24 5.74 4.90
CA THR A 3 -28.46 5.26 6.28
C THR A 3 -27.25 4.44 6.75
N MET A 4 -27.08 4.27 8.06
CA MET A 4 -25.95 3.48 8.61
C MET A 4 -25.89 2.07 8.02
N ALA A 5 -27.01 1.36 7.99
CA ALA A 5 -27.08 0.01 7.40
C ALA A 5 -26.72 -0.02 5.91
N ARG A 6 -27.09 1.04 5.15
CA ARG A 6 -26.68 1.17 3.74
C ARG A 6 -25.19 1.44 3.60
N MET A 7 -24.59 2.26 4.47
CA MET A 7 -23.14 2.50 4.47
C MET A 7 -22.36 1.24 4.81
N GLN A 8 -22.76 0.52 5.86
CA GLN A 8 -22.14 -0.75 6.23
C GLN A 8 -22.21 -1.75 5.07
N LYS A 9 -23.36 -1.87 4.39
CA LYS A 9 -23.50 -2.74 3.21
C LYS A 9 -22.62 -2.28 2.04
N LEU A 10 -22.48 -0.97 1.84
CA LEU A 10 -21.71 -0.39 0.74
C LEU A 10 -20.21 -0.60 0.90
N TYR A 11 -19.68 -0.45 2.11
CA TYR A 11 -18.24 -0.56 2.43
C TYR A 11 -17.83 -1.94 2.96
N LYS A 12 -18.77 -2.89 3.01
CA LYS A 12 -18.46 -4.27 3.41
C LYS A 12 -17.44 -4.89 2.44
N VAL A 13 -16.31 -5.33 2.99
CA VAL A 13 -15.31 -6.13 2.27
C VAL A 13 -15.62 -7.63 2.38
N ALA A 14 -15.02 -8.43 1.50
CA ALA A 14 -15.10 -9.88 1.59
C ALA A 14 -14.35 -10.40 2.83
N LYS A 15 -14.58 -11.68 3.19
CA LYS A 15 -13.92 -12.30 4.35
C LYS A 15 -12.52 -12.84 4.03
N GLU A 16 -12.32 -13.27 2.79
CA GLU A 16 -11.09 -13.90 2.33
C GLU A 16 -10.65 -13.24 1.03
N PRO A 17 -9.34 -13.03 0.84
CA PRO A 17 -8.79 -12.49 -0.40
C PRO A 17 -9.03 -13.47 -1.56
N LYS A 18 -9.15 -12.94 -2.77
CA LYS A 18 -9.32 -13.73 -3.99
C LYS A 18 -8.02 -14.47 -4.36
N HIS A 19 -6.88 -13.82 -4.16
CA HIS A 19 -5.57 -14.40 -4.44
C HIS A 19 -4.90 -14.87 -3.15
N ALA A 20 -4.12 -15.94 -3.25
CA ALA A 20 -3.41 -16.56 -2.13
C ALA A 20 -2.12 -15.79 -1.79
N LEU A 21 -2.28 -14.54 -1.36
CA LEU A 21 -1.18 -13.72 -0.86
C LEU A 21 -0.64 -14.30 0.45
N VAL A 22 0.68 -14.44 0.55
CA VAL A 22 1.37 -14.92 1.76
C VAL A 22 2.11 -13.76 2.42
N GLU A 23 2.27 -13.82 3.74
CA GLU A 23 3.04 -12.81 4.47
C GLU A 23 4.52 -12.86 4.06
N MET A 24 5.14 -11.68 3.91
CA MET A 24 6.54 -11.58 3.49
C MET A 24 7.48 -12.12 4.58
N THR A 25 8.48 -12.90 4.19
CA THR A 25 9.53 -13.46 5.08
C THR A 25 10.91 -13.06 4.55
N GLU A 26 11.97 -13.40 5.30
CA GLU A 26 13.35 -13.11 4.89
C GLU A 26 13.74 -13.76 3.54
N GLU A 27 13.16 -14.93 3.22
CA GLU A 27 13.39 -15.64 1.95
C GLU A 27 12.88 -14.83 0.75
N HIS A 28 11.82 -14.03 0.94
CA HIS A 28 11.20 -13.22 -0.10
C HIS A 28 11.92 -11.88 -0.35
N VAL A 29 12.82 -11.45 0.54
CA VAL A 29 13.49 -10.13 0.45
C VAL A 29 14.22 -9.95 -0.88
N GLY A 30 14.88 -11.00 -1.38
CA GLY A 30 15.57 -10.96 -2.65
C GLY A 30 14.63 -10.66 -3.83
N GLY A 31 13.51 -11.40 -3.92
CA GLY A 31 12.51 -11.23 -4.98
C GLY A 31 11.80 -9.88 -4.89
N VAL A 32 11.42 -9.45 -3.67
CA VAL A 32 10.80 -8.13 -3.43
C VAL A 32 11.73 -7.01 -3.84
N HIS A 33 13.03 -7.10 -3.51
CA HIS A 33 14.01 -6.09 -3.87
C HIS A 33 14.13 -5.92 -5.39
N GLU A 34 14.23 -7.03 -6.13
CA GLU A 34 14.29 -6.98 -7.58
C GLU A 34 13.01 -6.42 -8.19
N LEU A 35 11.85 -6.90 -7.73
CA LEU A 35 10.54 -6.46 -8.21
C LEU A 35 10.32 -4.95 -7.97
N LEU A 36 10.51 -4.49 -6.75
CA LEU A 36 10.29 -3.10 -6.36
C LEU A 36 11.29 -2.15 -7.04
N SER A 37 12.57 -2.52 -7.09
CA SER A 37 13.60 -1.69 -7.72
C SER A 37 13.33 -1.51 -9.22
N ASN A 38 12.96 -2.59 -9.91
CA ASN A 38 12.62 -2.55 -11.33
C ASN A 38 11.35 -1.74 -11.59
N TYR A 39 10.33 -1.90 -10.75
CA TYR A 39 9.10 -1.11 -10.82
C TYR A 39 9.38 0.39 -10.66
N LEU A 40 10.08 0.77 -9.59
CA LEU A 40 10.34 2.17 -9.27
C LEU A 40 11.17 2.87 -10.34
N LYS A 41 12.24 2.20 -10.80
CA LYS A 41 13.17 2.73 -11.80
C LYS A 41 12.56 2.88 -13.18
N SER A 42 11.64 1.99 -13.57
CA SER A 42 11.07 1.99 -14.91
C SER A 42 9.91 2.96 -15.09
N LYS A 43 9.18 3.29 -14.01
CA LYS A 43 7.93 4.04 -14.10
C LYS A 43 7.99 5.48 -13.57
N PHE A 44 8.89 5.81 -12.64
CA PHE A 44 8.83 7.08 -11.91
C PHE A 44 10.07 7.95 -12.10
N LEU A 45 9.89 9.26 -12.05
CA LEU A 45 10.97 10.25 -12.18
C LEU A 45 11.68 10.49 -10.84
N LEU A 46 10.92 10.49 -9.74
CA LEU A 46 11.45 10.59 -8.38
C LEU A 46 11.14 9.30 -7.64
N HIS A 47 12.18 8.55 -7.29
CA HIS A 47 12.04 7.30 -6.56
C HIS A 47 13.23 7.04 -5.64
N VAL A 48 13.05 6.13 -4.69
CA VAL A 48 14.13 5.63 -3.84
C VAL A 48 14.83 4.48 -4.55
N ASN A 49 16.15 4.42 -4.43
CA ASN A 49 16.93 3.24 -4.80
C ASN A 49 17.20 2.43 -3.54
N PHE A 50 16.37 1.40 -3.30
CA PHE A 50 16.53 0.55 -2.13
C PHE A 50 17.66 -0.46 -2.31
N THR A 51 18.40 -0.68 -1.24
CA THR A 51 19.24 -1.87 -1.03
C THR A 51 18.40 -3.04 -0.50
N LYS A 52 18.95 -4.25 -0.50
CA LYS A 52 18.25 -5.43 0.06
C LYS A 52 18.00 -5.26 1.56
N GLU A 53 18.96 -4.67 2.26
CA GLU A 53 18.91 -4.39 3.69
C GLU A 53 17.82 -3.35 4.00
N GLU A 54 17.67 -2.32 3.17
CA GLU A 54 16.58 -1.34 3.32
C GLU A 54 15.22 -1.94 3.01
N VAL A 55 15.10 -2.78 1.98
CA VAL A 55 13.86 -3.54 1.71
C VAL A 55 13.49 -4.39 2.92
N ALA A 56 14.44 -5.12 3.50
CA ALA A 56 14.20 -5.89 4.72
C ALA A 56 13.80 -4.98 5.88
N HIS A 57 14.46 -3.82 6.05
CA HIS A 57 14.18 -2.90 7.13
C HIS A 57 12.79 -2.26 7.04
N TRP A 58 12.36 -1.87 5.85
CA TRP A 58 11.11 -1.14 5.65
C TRP A 58 9.91 -2.05 5.42
N LEU A 59 10.09 -3.20 4.77
CA LEU A 59 8.98 -4.02 4.28
C LEU A 59 8.78 -5.34 5.04
N LEU A 60 9.76 -5.84 5.81
CA LEU A 60 9.49 -7.04 6.61
C LEU A 60 8.36 -6.75 7.62
N PRO A 61 7.32 -7.61 7.66
CA PRO A 61 6.17 -7.41 8.53
C PRO A 61 6.58 -7.28 10.00
N ARG A 62 6.04 -6.25 10.65
CA ARG A 62 6.21 -5.99 12.08
C ARG A 62 4.85 -5.70 12.66
N SER A 63 4.48 -6.48 13.68
CA SER A 63 3.19 -6.37 14.35
C SER A 63 2.90 -4.91 14.75
N SER A 64 1.72 -4.43 14.37
CA SER A 64 1.25 -3.05 14.62
C SER A 64 2.09 -1.92 13.99
N VAL A 65 3.03 -2.23 13.10
CA VAL A 65 3.85 -1.23 12.40
C VAL A 65 3.65 -1.31 10.90
N ILE A 66 3.94 -2.46 10.29
CA ILE A 66 3.79 -2.67 8.86
C ILE A 66 3.39 -4.11 8.55
N ASN A 67 2.48 -4.28 7.59
CA ASN A 67 2.16 -5.56 6.98
C ASN A 67 2.54 -5.53 5.51
N THR A 68 3.21 -6.58 5.07
CA THR A 68 3.57 -6.79 3.67
C THR A 68 3.21 -8.21 3.28
N TYR A 69 2.50 -8.33 2.17
CA TYR A 69 2.11 -9.60 1.58
C TYR A 69 2.62 -9.70 0.16
N VAL A 70 2.96 -10.91 -0.25
CA VAL A 70 3.54 -11.22 -1.55
C VAL A 70 2.77 -12.35 -2.20
N LEU A 71 2.68 -12.31 -3.53
CA LEU A 71 2.33 -13.47 -4.34
C LEU A 71 3.61 -14.10 -4.84
N VAL A 72 3.73 -15.41 -4.65
CA VAL A 72 4.89 -16.20 -5.08
C VAL A 72 4.51 -17.07 -6.29
N ASP A 73 5.49 -17.34 -7.16
CA ASP A 73 5.32 -18.26 -8.28
C ASP A 73 5.04 -19.67 -7.76
N GLU A 74 4.12 -20.40 -8.40
CA GLU A 74 3.78 -21.78 -8.03
C GLU A 74 4.99 -22.72 -8.11
N ASN A 75 5.94 -22.43 -9.00
CA ASN A 75 7.12 -23.26 -9.25
C ASN A 75 8.32 -22.88 -8.37
N ASP A 76 8.42 -21.63 -7.96
CA ASP A 76 9.53 -21.11 -7.17
C ASP A 76 9.02 -20.13 -6.12
N LYS A 77 8.93 -20.62 -4.88
CA LYS A 77 8.47 -19.82 -3.73
C LYS A 77 9.37 -18.63 -3.40
N SER A 78 10.62 -18.62 -3.87
CA SER A 78 11.52 -17.48 -3.66
C SER A 78 11.25 -16.34 -4.65
N LYS A 79 10.54 -16.63 -5.75
CA LYS A 79 10.23 -15.67 -6.80
C LYS A 79 8.91 -14.98 -6.51
N VAL A 80 9.00 -13.71 -6.15
CA VAL A 80 7.85 -12.85 -5.88
C VAL A 80 7.39 -12.19 -7.18
N THR A 81 6.11 -12.34 -7.51
CA THR A 81 5.51 -11.77 -8.71
C THR A 81 4.77 -10.47 -8.41
N ASP A 82 4.11 -10.40 -7.26
CA ASP A 82 3.29 -9.26 -6.86
C ASP A 82 3.51 -8.99 -5.37
N MET A 83 3.42 -7.73 -4.96
CA MET A 83 3.58 -7.34 -3.55
C MET A 83 2.62 -6.23 -3.18
N VAL A 84 2.19 -6.22 -1.93
CA VAL A 84 1.35 -5.18 -1.35
C VAL A 84 1.82 -4.89 0.07
N SER A 85 1.88 -3.61 0.44
CA SER A 85 2.30 -3.22 1.78
C SER A 85 1.50 -2.03 2.32
N PHE A 86 1.26 -2.05 3.62
CA PHE A 86 0.62 -0.96 4.34
C PHE A 86 1.13 -0.87 5.78
N TYR A 87 1.29 0.36 6.27
CA TYR A 87 1.74 0.63 7.64
C TYR A 87 0.61 1.16 8.51
N HIS A 88 0.72 0.93 9.82
CA HIS A 88 -0.28 1.33 10.81
C HIS A 88 0.13 2.63 11.48
N LEU A 89 -0.80 3.57 11.54
CA LEU A 89 -0.61 4.83 12.24
C LEU A 89 -1.87 5.15 13.07
N PRO A 90 -1.95 4.62 14.30
CA PRO A 90 -3.09 4.90 15.17
C PRO A 90 -3.11 6.38 15.56
N SER A 91 -4.31 6.98 15.59
CA SER A 91 -4.52 8.37 15.95
C SER A 91 -5.49 8.49 17.12
N THR A 92 -5.15 9.27 18.13
CA THR A 92 -6.06 9.56 19.25
C THR A 92 -7.18 10.47 18.78
N ILE A 93 -8.43 10.10 19.07
CA ILE A 93 -9.58 10.93 18.72
C ILE A 93 -9.69 12.07 19.73
N LEU A 94 -9.62 13.32 19.26
CA LEU A 94 -9.73 14.49 20.14
C LEU A 94 -11.06 14.46 20.90
N ASN A 95 -10.98 14.69 22.22
CA ASN A 95 -12.12 14.70 23.13
C ASN A 95 -12.89 13.37 23.26
N LYS A 96 -12.24 12.25 22.92
CA LYS A 96 -12.72 10.89 23.24
C LYS A 96 -11.54 10.02 23.68
N ASP A 97 -11.78 9.10 24.60
CA ASP A 97 -10.79 8.08 24.99
C ASP A 97 -10.79 6.89 24.00
N GLU A 98 -10.90 7.20 22.71
CA GLU A 98 -10.96 6.23 21.60
C GLU A 98 -9.76 6.46 20.66
N THR A 99 -9.24 5.36 20.11
CA THR A 99 -8.16 5.40 19.12
C THR A 99 -8.74 5.01 17.76
N LEU A 100 -8.44 5.80 16.73
CA LEU A 100 -8.70 5.46 15.34
C LEU A 100 -7.52 4.64 14.82
N TYR A 101 -7.76 3.39 14.43
CA TYR A 101 -6.74 2.55 13.82
C TYR A 101 -6.74 2.75 12.30
N ALA A 102 -5.82 3.57 11.82
CA ALA A 102 -5.65 3.83 10.39
C ALA A 102 -4.48 3.02 9.83
N ALA A 103 -4.70 2.38 8.67
CA ALA A 103 -3.63 1.88 7.81
C ALA A 103 -3.39 2.83 6.65
N TYR A 104 -2.14 2.90 6.20
CA TYR A 104 -1.71 3.72 5.07
C TYR A 104 -1.01 2.83 4.04
N SER A 105 -1.49 2.88 2.81
CA SER A 105 -0.88 2.24 1.65
C SER A 105 0.58 2.70 1.49
N TYR A 106 1.49 1.75 1.35
CA TYR A 106 2.92 2.02 1.15
C TYR A 106 3.32 1.71 -0.29
N TYR A 107 4.09 0.65 -0.54
CA TYR A 107 4.47 0.21 -1.88
C TYR A 107 3.67 -1.02 -2.33
N ASN A 108 3.12 -0.94 -3.54
CA ASN A 108 2.34 -2.01 -4.15
C ASN A 108 2.79 -2.20 -5.60
N VAL A 109 3.05 -3.45 -5.98
CA VAL A 109 3.49 -3.81 -7.33
C VAL A 109 2.67 -4.99 -7.81
N ALA A 110 1.97 -4.82 -8.92
CA ALA A 110 1.21 -5.87 -9.58
C ALA A 110 1.83 -6.16 -10.97
N THR A 111 2.10 -7.43 -11.26
CA THR A 111 2.63 -7.92 -12.54
C THR A 111 1.77 -9.04 -13.14
N THR A 112 1.19 -9.91 -12.32
CA THR A 112 0.38 -11.05 -12.80
C THR A 112 -1.12 -10.79 -12.72
N MET A 113 -1.53 -9.80 -11.92
CA MET A 113 -2.91 -9.36 -11.77
C MET A 113 -3.06 -7.86 -11.96
N ASP A 114 -4.30 -7.38 -12.06
CA ASP A 114 -4.58 -5.94 -12.06
C ASP A 114 -4.30 -5.32 -10.68
N LEU A 115 -3.74 -4.11 -10.65
CA LEU A 115 -3.46 -3.39 -9.41
C LEU A 115 -4.72 -3.20 -8.54
N THR A 116 -5.89 -3.04 -9.17
CA THR A 116 -7.17 -2.91 -8.48
C THR A 116 -7.58 -4.20 -7.79
N ASP A 117 -7.30 -5.36 -8.41
CA ASP A 117 -7.52 -6.67 -7.82
C ASP A 117 -6.57 -6.89 -6.62
N LEU A 118 -5.29 -6.55 -6.77
CA LEU A 118 -4.30 -6.61 -5.69
C LEU A 118 -4.71 -5.73 -4.50
N MET A 119 -5.11 -4.49 -4.76
CA MET A 119 -5.54 -3.55 -3.72
C MET A 119 -6.88 -3.95 -3.08
N ARG A 120 -7.75 -4.65 -3.80
CA ARG A 120 -8.97 -5.22 -3.21
C ARG A 120 -8.64 -6.28 -2.17
N ASP A 121 -7.69 -7.16 -2.47
CA ASP A 121 -7.19 -8.15 -1.51
C ASP A 121 -6.47 -7.48 -0.33
N ALA A 122 -5.73 -6.40 -0.58
CA ALA A 122 -5.12 -5.56 0.45
C ALA A 122 -6.15 -5.06 1.47
N LEU A 123 -7.29 -4.52 1.00
CA LEU A 123 -8.34 -4.02 1.87
C LEU A 123 -8.98 -5.13 2.72
N ILE A 124 -9.09 -6.35 2.18
CA ILE A 124 -9.59 -7.52 2.92
C ILE A 124 -8.60 -7.91 4.02
N LEU A 125 -7.32 -8.02 3.67
CA LEU A 125 -6.24 -8.33 4.61
C LEU A 125 -6.13 -7.28 5.70
N ALA A 126 -6.13 -6.00 5.34
CA ALA A 126 -6.06 -4.90 6.28
C ALA A 126 -7.27 -4.87 7.22
N ASN A 127 -8.50 -5.08 6.70
CA ASN A 127 -9.70 -5.18 7.54
C ASN A 127 -9.62 -6.34 8.56
N SER A 128 -8.95 -7.45 8.21
CA SER A 128 -8.74 -8.57 9.16
C SER A 128 -7.80 -8.21 10.32
N THR A 129 -6.99 -7.16 10.18
CA THR A 129 -6.10 -6.65 11.24
C THR A 129 -6.80 -5.70 12.22
N GLY A 130 -8.09 -5.39 12.02
CA GLY A 130 -8.89 -4.56 12.93
C GLY A 130 -8.75 -3.06 12.71
N ILE A 131 -8.36 -2.62 11.50
CA ILE A 131 -8.33 -1.20 11.16
C ILE A 131 -9.75 -0.65 10.96
N ASP A 132 -9.89 0.65 11.21
CA ASP A 132 -11.12 1.40 10.98
C ASP A 132 -11.14 2.05 9.58
N VAL A 133 -9.97 2.40 9.05
CA VAL A 133 -9.83 3.11 7.78
C VAL A 133 -8.52 2.76 7.08
N PHE A 134 -8.57 2.69 5.74
CA PHE A 134 -7.41 2.48 4.88
C PHE A 134 -7.20 3.72 4.01
N ASN A 135 -6.05 4.38 4.18
CA ASN A 135 -5.67 5.60 3.49
C ASN A 135 -4.69 5.27 2.35
N ALA A 136 -4.79 6.00 1.25
CA ALA A 136 -3.84 5.91 0.16
C ALA A 136 -3.63 7.29 -0.47
N LEU A 137 -2.38 7.59 -0.86
CA LEU A 137 -2.07 8.78 -1.64
C LEU A 137 -2.32 8.50 -3.13
N ASN A 138 -2.58 9.55 -3.92
CA ASN A 138 -2.68 9.47 -5.37
C ASN A 138 -1.30 9.48 -6.06
N LEU A 139 -0.30 8.87 -5.42
CA LEU A 139 1.03 8.68 -5.97
C LEU A 139 1.07 7.44 -6.87
N MET A 140 2.12 7.34 -7.68
CA MET A 140 2.35 6.19 -8.55
C MET A 140 1.10 5.90 -9.42
N GLU A 141 0.70 4.64 -9.54
CA GLU A 141 -0.46 4.23 -10.31
C GLU A 141 -1.74 4.16 -9.46
N ASN A 142 -1.72 4.66 -8.21
CA ASN A 142 -2.80 4.42 -7.26
C ASN A 142 -4.16 4.95 -7.73
N GLU A 143 -4.17 6.02 -8.54
CA GLU A 143 -5.39 6.63 -9.08
C GLU A 143 -6.26 5.61 -9.85
N SER A 144 -5.66 4.55 -10.41
CA SER A 144 -6.40 3.51 -11.15
C SER A 144 -7.42 2.77 -10.29
N PHE A 145 -7.13 2.55 -9.00
CA PHE A 145 -7.99 1.77 -8.11
C PHE A 145 -8.86 2.61 -7.17
N LEU A 146 -8.51 3.88 -6.93
CA LEU A 146 -9.17 4.70 -5.89
C LEU A 146 -10.69 4.77 -6.08
N THR A 147 -11.14 5.12 -7.29
CA THR A 147 -12.59 5.28 -7.55
C THR A 147 -13.33 3.95 -7.49
N GLU A 148 -12.76 2.89 -8.08
CA GLU A 148 -13.40 1.56 -8.13
C GLU A 148 -13.51 0.93 -6.74
N LEU A 149 -12.47 1.09 -5.90
CA LEU A 149 -12.43 0.60 -4.53
C LEU A 149 -13.06 1.57 -3.53
N LYS A 150 -13.80 2.59 -4.02
CA LYS A 150 -14.61 3.52 -3.22
C LYS A 150 -13.80 4.36 -2.23
N PHE A 151 -12.54 4.66 -2.55
CA PHE A 151 -11.79 5.67 -1.82
C PHE A 151 -12.45 7.03 -2.00
N GLY A 152 -12.64 7.74 -0.90
CA GLY A 152 -13.07 9.13 -0.89
C GLY A 152 -11.87 10.07 -0.88
N LYS A 153 -11.90 11.12 -1.69
CA LYS A 153 -10.88 12.18 -1.61
C LYS A 153 -11.01 12.91 -0.26
N GLY A 154 -9.90 12.96 0.49
CA GLY A 154 -9.80 13.77 1.70
C GLY A 154 -9.70 15.28 1.41
N ASP A 155 -9.64 16.08 2.46
CA ASP A 155 -9.44 17.53 2.41
C ASP A 155 -7.94 17.93 2.46
N GLY A 156 -7.09 17.05 2.98
CA GLY A 156 -5.64 17.23 3.03
C GLY A 156 -4.94 17.03 1.67
N ASN A 157 -3.83 17.75 1.48
CA ASN A 157 -2.89 17.53 0.38
C ASN A 157 -1.48 17.35 0.95
N LEU A 158 -0.75 16.34 0.45
CA LEU A 158 0.66 16.17 0.75
C LEU A 158 1.50 16.75 -0.39
N GLN A 159 2.39 17.68 -0.07
CA GLN A 159 3.24 18.38 -1.04
C GLN A 159 4.69 17.94 -0.87
N TYR A 160 5.37 17.67 -1.98
CA TYR A 160 6.76 17.22 -2.00
C TYR A 160 7.68 18.39 -2.31
N TYR A 161 8.73 18.55 -1.49
CA TYR A 161 9.75 19.58 -1.65
C TYR A 161 11.13 18.95 -1.62
N VAL A 162 12.03 19.44 -2.47
CA VAL A 162 13.44 19.05 -2.49
C VAL A 162 14.31 20.24 -2.09
N TYR A 163 15.32 20.00 -1.27
CA TYR A 163 16.25 21.03 -0.83
C TYR A 163 17.49 21.04 -1.72
N ASN A 164 17.92 22.23 -2.16
CA ASN A 164 19.12 22.44 -2.98
C ASN A 164 19.15 21.61 -4.29
N TRP A 165 17.98 21.36 -4.89
CA TRP A 165 17.85 20.65 -6.16
C TRP A 165 16.83 21.33 -7.06
N SER A 166 17.19 21.61 -8.30
CA SER A 166 16.25 22.10 -9.31
C SER A 166 15.58 20.92 -10.00
N SER A 167 14.25 20.95 -10.09
CA SER A 167 13.45 19.88 -10.69
C SER A 167 12.38 20.44 -11.62
N PRO A 168 12.04 19.77 -12.72
CA PRO A 168 10.80 20.06 -13.43
C PRO A 168 9.59 19.77 -12.54
N THR A 169 8.44 20.35 -12.91
CA THR A 169 7.15 20.00 -12.30
C THR A 169 6.83 18.54 -12.58
N MET A 170 6.52 17.78 -11.53
CA MET A 170 6.11 16.38 -11.59
C MET A 170 4.63 16.25 -11.27
N LYS A 171 3.95 15.30 -11.91
CA LYS A 171 2.61 14.87 -11.48
C LYS A 171 2.75 13.92 -10.29
N PRO A 172 1.72 13.77 -9.44
CA PRO A 172 1.71 12.75 -8.39
C PRO A 172 2.05 11.34 -8.89
N ALA A 173 1.61 11.00 -10.11
CA ALA A 173 1.89 9.72 -10.77
C ALA A 173 3.37 9.53 -11.16
N ASP A 174 4.18 10.59 -11.21
CA ASP A 174 5.61 10.53 -11.54
C ASP A 174 6.47 10.31 -10.27
N VAL A 175 5.86 10.27 -9.08
CA VAL A 175 6.53 10.19 -7.78
C VAL A 175 6.33 8.80 -7.17
N GLY A 176 7.42 8.04 -7.09
CA GLY A 176 7.55 6.72 -6.46
C GLY A 176 8.19 6.77 -5.06
N LEU A 177 8.04 7.90 -4.36
CA LEU A 177 8.50 8.09 -2.99
C LEU A 177 7.30 8.23 -2.07
N VAL A 178 7.14 7.32 -1.11
CA VAL A 178 6.14 7.45 -0.04
C VAL A 178 6.85 7.91 1.23
N LEU A 179 6.45 9.08 1.73
CA LEU A 179 6.96 9.63 2.99
C LEU A 179 6.12 9.12 4.17
N LEU A 180 6.81 8.72 5.24
CA LEU A 180 6.20 8.33 6.53
C LEU A 180 5.99 9.55 7.43
#